data_AF-A0A1G8KEB6-F1
#
_entry.id   AF-A0A1G8KEB6-F1
#
_cell.length_a   1.000
_cell.length_b   1.000
_cell.length_c   1.000
_cell.angle_alpha   90.00
_cell.angle_beta   90.00
_cell.angle_gamma   90.00
#
_symmetry.space_group_name_H-M   'P 1'
#
loop_
_entity.id
_entity.type
_entity.pdbx_description
1 polymer ?
#
loop_
_entity_poly.entity_id
_entity_poly.type
_entity_poly.pdbx_seq_one_letter_code
_entity_poly.pdbx_strand_id
1 'polypeptide(L)'
;MLKSILQVVFFIAVGALIFNDFFPHTPFAVNISTTAILFIMVVTIIASVAVPSIRRTFSPWSSFRFKLILTIYVVALITGFTLIGGSSTAGFDLYSPLFIVLVLLQTFLLINEYRRLNRKQ
;
A
#
# COMPACT_ATOMS: atom_id res chain seq x y z
N MET A 1 -6.08 -18.56 6.37
CA MET A 1 -5.17 -18.07 7.42
C MET A 1 -3.90 -17.46 6.82
N LEU A 2 -3.09 -18.21 6.05
CA LEU A 2 -1.83 -17.70 5.47
C LEU A 2 -1.98 -16.44 4.60
N LYS A 3 -3.00 -16.37 3.73
CA LYS A 3 -3.31 -15.17 2.92
C LYS A 3 -3.51 -13.91 3.78
N SER A 4 -4.29 -14.04 4.85
CA SER A 4 -4.59 -12.92 5.75
C SER A 4 -3.34 -12.45 6.49
N ILE A 5 -2.47 -13.39 6.91
CA ILE A 5 -1.18 -13.06 7.53
C ILE A 5 -0.30 -12.29 6.54
N LEU A 6 -0.16 -12.76 5.30
CA LEU A 6 0.61 -12.06 4.27
C LEU A 6 0.07 -10.65 4.01
N GLN A 7 -1.25 -10.48 3.98
CA GLN A 7 -1.87 -9.15 3.83
C GLN A 7 -1.52 -8.25 5.02
N VAL A 8 -1.65 -8.72 6.26
CA VAL A 8 -1.30 -7.93 7.45
C VAL A 8 0.18 -7.55 7.44
N VAL A 9 1.07 -8.50 7.14
CA VAL A 9 2.52 -8.23 7.01
C VAL A 9 2.77 -7.18 5.92
N PHE A 10 2.07 -7.27 4.79
CA PHE A 10 2.16 -6.27 3.72
C PHE A 10 1.72 -4.88 4.18
N PHE A 11 0.58 -4.77 4.88
CA PHE A 11 0.10 -3.50 5.43
C PHE A 11 1.10 -2.88 6.41
N ILE A 12 1.66 -3.69 7.31
CA ILE A 12 2.69 -3.25 8.26
C ILE A 12 3.93 -2.77 7.51
N ALA A 13 4.40 -3.51 6.51
CA ALA A 13 5.58 -3.14 5.73
C ALA A 13 5.36 -1.83 4.96
N VAL A 14 4.20 -1.65 4.32
CA VAL A 14 3.83 -0.39 3.66
C VAL A 14 3.79 0.76 4.66
N GLY A 15 3.14 0.57 5.81
CA GLY A 15 3.06 1.58 6.86
C GLY A 15 4.43 1.97 7.41
N ALA A 16 5.30 1.00 7.67
CA ALA A 16 6.67 1.23 8.12
C ALA A 16 7.50 1.97 7.06
N LEU A 17 7.31 1.64 5.77
CA LEU A 17 8.01 2.31 4.68
C LEU A 17 7.61 3.78 4.56
N ILE A 18 6.31 4.08 4.62
CA ILE A 18 5.81 5.46 4.61
C ILE A 18 6.27 6.20 5.87
N PHE A 19 6.23 5.55 7.03
CA PHE A 19 6.70 6.16 8.28
C PHE A 19 8.18 6.51 8.23
N ASN A 20 9.04 5.61 7.74
CA ASN A 20 10.47 5.87 7.57
C ASN A 20 10.75 7.04 6.61
N ASP A 21 9.94 7.20 5.57
CA ASP A 21 10.06 8.30 4.62
C ASP A 21 9.65 9.67 5.22
N PHE A 22 8.65 9.71 6.10
CA PHE A 22 8.20 10.93 6.77
C PHE A 22 9.02 11.27 8.02
N PHE A 23 9.61 10.27 8.69
CA PHE A 23 10.32 10.43 9.96
C PHE A 23 11.70 9.73 9.97
N PRO A 24 12.62 10.12 9.07
CA PRO A 24 13.90 9.40 8.85
C PRO A 24 14.85 9.44 10.04
N HIS A 25 14.70 10.41 10.95
CA HIS A 25 15.58 10.59 12.11
C HIS A 25 15.07 9.92 13.39
N THR A 26 13.96 9.18 13.31
CA THR A 26 13.45 8.44 14.48
C THR A 26 14.29 7.19 14.75
N PRO A 27 14.39 6.73 16.01
CA PRO A 27 15.08 5.47 16.33
C PRO A 27 14.54 4.26 15.54
N PHE A 28 13.26 4.30 15.19
CA PHE A 28 12.62 3.29 14.35
C PHE A 28 13.21 3.28 12.92
N ALA A 29 13.30 4.44 12.27
CA ALA A 29 13.83 4.55 10.91
C ALA A 29 15.34 4.28 10.83
N VAL A 30 16.08 4.59 11.88
CA VAL A 30 17.52 4.31 11.96
C VAL A 30 17.80 2.81 12.14
N ASN A 31 17.00 2.12 12.97
CA ASN A 31 17.22 0.71 13.26
C ASN A 31 16.67 -0.22 12.17
N ILE A 32 15.66 0.21 11.41
CA ILE A 32 15.01 -0.62 10.40
C ILE A 32 15.38 -0.10 9.01
N SER A 33 16.25 -0.85 8.32
CA SER A 33 16.66 -0.55 6.95
C SER A 33 15.47 -0.56 5.99
N THR A 34 15.29 0.53 5.24
CA THR A 34 14.32 0.63 4.13
C THR A 34 14.48 -0.51 3.13
N THR A 35 15.72 -0.96 2.87
CA THR A 35 16.03 -2.09 2.00
C THR A 35 15.43 -3.40 2.53
N ALA A 36 15.47 -3.62 3.84
CA ALA A 36 14.88 -4.80 4.46
C ALA A 36 13.34 -4.77 4.36
N ILE A 37 12.71 -3.60 4.56
CA ILE A 37 11.26 -3.43 4.40
C ILE A 37 10.85 -3.73 2.95
N LEU A 38 11.57 -3.18 1.97
CA LEU A 38 11.32 -3.46 0.55
C LEU A 38 11.48 -4.94 0.21
N PHE A 39 12.50 -5.60 0.74
CA PHE A 39 12.70 -7.03 0.56
C PHE A 39 11.51 -7.83 1.09
N ILE A 40 11.02 -7.51 2.30
CA ILE A 40 9.82 -8.15 2.89
C ILE A 40 8.60 -7.93 2.00
N MET A 41 8.39 -6.72 1.46
CA MET A 41 7.27 -6.43 0.56
C MET A 41 7.34 -7.27 -0.71
N VAL A 42 8.51 -7.34 -1.35
CA VAL A 42 8.73 -8.12 -2.58
C VAL A 42 8.48 -9.61 -2.31
N VAL A 43 9.05 -10.17 -1.25
CA VAL A 43 8.85 -11.57 -0.86
C VAL A 43 7.36 -11.86 -0.61
N THR A 44 6.65 -10.94 0.04
CA THR A 44 5.21 -11.09 0.33
C THR A 44 4.37 -11.07 -0.95
N ILE A 45 4.70 -10.21 -1.91
CA ILE A 45 4.04 -10.17 -3.22
C ILE A 45 4.32 -11.47 -4.00
N ILE A 46 5.58 -11.89 -4.07
CA ILE A 46 5.97 -13.12 -4.77
C ILE A 46 5.25 -14.32 -4.14
N ALA A 47 5.25 -14.45 -2.81
CA ALA A 47 4.55 -15.53 -2.12
C ALA A 47 3.05 -15.52 -2.42
N SER A 48 2.43 -14.34 -2.51
CA SER A 48 1.00 -14.20 -2.82
C SER A 48 0.63 -14.65 -4.24
N VAL A 49 1.57 -14.56 -5.19
CA VAL A 49 1.36 -14.92 -6.61
C VAL A 49 1.84 -16.34 -6.93
N ALA A 50 3.01 -16.73 -6.41
CA ALA A 50 3.68 -17.98 -6.73
C ALA A 50 3.06 -19.19 -6.02
N VAL A 51 2.45 -19.01 -4.83
CA VAL A 51 1.85 -20.11 -4.08
C VAL A 51 0.45 -20.44 -4.64
N PRO A 52 0.26 -21.61 -5.29
CA PRO A 52 -0.98 -21.92 -6.01
C PRO A 52 -2.22 -21.98 -5.11
N SER A 53 -2.06 -22.46 -3.87
CA SER A 53 -3.14 -22.54 -2.88
C SER A 53 -3.65 -21.16 -2.46
N ILE A 54 -2.78 -20.15 -2.44
CA ILE A 54 -3.14 -18.75 -2.16
C ILE A 54 -3.79 -18.14 -3.40
N ARG A 55 -3.18 -18.34 -4.57
CA ARG A 55 -3.67 -17.78 -5.85
C ARG A 55 -5.11 -18.20 -6.15
N ARG A 56 -5.49 -19.46 -5.91
CA ARG A 56 -6.85 -19.98 -6.14
C ARG A 56 -7.93 -19.32 -5.26
N THR A 57 -7.56 -18.63 -4.19
CA THR A 57 -8.51 -17.90 -3.32
C THR A 57 -8.71 -16.43 -3.71
N PHE A 58 -8.14 -15.98 -4.82
CA PHE A 58 -8.36 -14.62 -5.32
C PHE A 58 -9.59 -14.55 -6.23
N SER A 59 -10.73 -14.23 -5.63
CA SER A 59 -11.87 -13.69 -6.38
C SER A 59 -11.52 -12.28 -6.90
N PRO A 60 -11.95 -11.90 -8.12
CA PRO A 60 -11.77 -10.54 -8.64
C PRO A 60 -12.28 -9.46 -7.67
N TRP A 61 -13.41 -9.71 -7.01
CA TRP A 61 -13.96 -8.83 -5.98
C TRP A 61 -13.09 -8.74 -4.72
N SER A 62 -12.44 -9.83 -4.33
CA SER A 62 -11.49 -9.82 -3.20
C SER A 62 -10.25 -8.99 -3.52
N SER A 63 -9.75 -9.06 -4.76
CA SER A 63 -8.61 -8.25 -5.21
C SER A 63 -8.96 -6.77 -5.24
N PHE A 64 -10.13 -6.43 -5.81
CA PHE A 64 -10.63 -5.05 -5.82
C PHE A 64 -10.76 -4.46 -4.41
N ARG A 65 -11.40 -5.18 -3.47
CA ARG A 65 -11.53 -4.74 -2.07
C ARG A 65 -10.16 -4.52 -1.42
N PHE A 66 -9.20 -5.41 -1.65
CA PHE A 66 -7.84 -5.26 -1.12
C PHE A 66 -7.17 -4.00 -1.65
N LYS A 67 -7.22 -3.75 -2.97
CA LYS A 67 -6.67 -2.52 -3.57
C LYS A 67 -7.34 -1.27 -3.02
N LEU A 68 -8.66 -1.27 -2.90
CA LEU A 68 -9.42 -0.15 -2.35
C LEU A 68 -9.00 0.16 -0.91
N ILE A 69 -8.96 -0.85 -0.04
CA ILE A 69 -8.55 -0.69 1.37
C ILE A 69 -7.10 -0.20 1.44
N LEU A 70 -6.20 -0.77 0.63
CA LEU A 70 -4.80 -0.35 0.58
C LEU A 70 -4.66 1.11 0.12
N THR A 71 -5.39 1.52 -0.91
CA THR A 71 -5.40 2.92 -1.37
C THR A 71 -5.89 3.86 -0.27
N ILE A 72 -7.01 3.54 0.39
CA ILE A 72 -7.53 4.35 1.51
C ILE A 72 -6.49 4.43 2.64
N TYR A 73 -5.88 3.31 3.00
CA TYR A 73 -4.87 3.23 4.04
C TYR A 73 -3.64 4.11 3.75
N VAL A 74 -3.08 4.01 2.53
CA VAL A 74 -1.92 4.81 2.12
C VAL A 74 -2.25 6.30 2.11
N VAL A 75 -3.40 6.67 1.54
CA VAL A 75 -3.84 8.08 1.52
C VAL A 75 -4.04 8.60 2.94
N ALA A 76 -4.67 7.83 3.83
CA ALA A 76 -4.88 8.21 5.22
C ALA A 76 -3.56 8.40 5.98
N LEU A 77 -2.57 7.52 5.78
CA LEU A 77 -1.25 7.65 6.40
C LEU A 77 -0.53 8.91 5.92
N ILE A 78 -0.42 9.10 4.60
CA ILE A 78 0.25 10.28 4.02
C ILE A 78 -0.43 11.56 4.49
N THR A 79 -1.77 11.58 4.47
CA THR A 79 -2.55 12.72 4.94
C THR A 79 -2.27 12.99 6.43
N GLY A 80 -2.38 11.95 7.27
CA GLY A 80 -2.15 12.06 8.71
C GLY A 80 -0.74 12.53 9.05
N PHE A 81 0.28 11.96 8.41
CA PHE A 81 1.68 12.34 8.63
C PHE A 81 1.99 13.75 8.15
N THR A 82 1.41 14.17 7.03
CA THR A 82 1.55 15.55 6.55
C THR A 82 0.88 16.54 7.52
N LEU A 83 -0.30 16.21 8.05
CA LEU A 83 -1.04 17.09 8.96
C LEU A 83 -0.36 17.26 10.32
N ILE A 84 0.37 16.27 10.81
CA ILE A 84 1.18 16.39 12.05
C ILE A 84 2.53 17.08 11.82
N GLY A 85 2.77 17.63 10.62
CA GLY A 85 3.98 18.38 10.28
C GLY A 85 5.14 17.52 9.78
N GLY A 86 4.91 16.25 9.46
CA GLY A 86 5.90 15.42 8.77
C GLY A 86 6.03 15.82 7.30
N SER A 87 7.25 15.75 6.77
CA SER A 87 7.55 15.98 5.36
C SER A 87 8.17 14.72 4.75
N SER A 88 7.61 14.24 3.64
CA SER A 88 8.14 13.10 2.90
C SER A 88 9.49 13.43 2.27
N THR A 89 10.52 12.61 2.52
CA THR A 89 11.82 12.75 1.84
C THR A 89 11.74 12.41 0.35
N ALA A 90 10.84 11.51 -0.02
CA ALA A 90 10.56 11.12 -1.40
C ALA A 90 9.63 12.09 -2.17
N GLY A 91 9.08 13.11 -1.49
CA GLY A 91 8.18 14.09 -2.10
C GLY A 91 6.74 13.62 -2.30
N PHE A 92 6.28 12.64 -1.50
CA PHE A 92 4.91 12.14 -1.47
C PHE A 92 4.12 12.70 -0.28
N ASP A 93 4.05 14.02 -0.16
CA ASP A 93 3.20 14.72 0.83
C ASP A 93 1.89 15.25 0.19
N LEU A 94 0.96 15.74 1.02
CA LEU A 94 -0.32 16.29 0.53
C LEU A 94 -0.17 17.47 -0.42
N TYR A 95 0.91 18.25 -0.26
CA TYR A 95 1.14 19.46 -1.02
C TYR A 95 1.84 19.19 -2.36
N SER A 96 2.41 17.99 -2.52
CA SER A 96 3.04 17.54 -3.74
C SER A 96 2.00 17.34 -4.86
N PRO A 97 2.17 18.00 -6.02
CA PRO A 97 1.32 17.76 -7.19
C PRO A 97 1.35 16.29 -7.64
N LEU A 98 2.49 15.61 -7.45
CA LEU A 98 2.65 14.20 -7.81
C LEU A 98 1.72 13.31 -6.99
N PHE A 99 1.59 13.57 -5.69
CA PHE A 99 0.68 12.80 -4.83
C PHE A 99 -0.77 12.92 -5.31
N ILE A 100 -1.22 14.14 -5.61
CA ILE A 100 -2.58 14.40 -6.12
C ILE A 100 -2.82 13.65 -7.43
N VAL A 101 -1.87 13.73 -8.38
CA VAL A 101 -1.98 13.02 -9.67
C VAL A 101 -2.08 11.51 -9.47
N LEU A 102 -1.26 10.93 -8.59
CA LEU A 102 -1.29 9.50 -8.31
C LEU A 102 -2.61 9.06 -7.65
N VAL A 103 -3.15 9.85 -6.73
CA VAL A 103 -4.45 9.57 -6.09
C VAL A 103 -5.58 9.60 -7.11
N LEU A 104 -5.61 10.61 -7.99
CA LEU A 104 -6.61 10.72 -9.05
C LEU A 104 -6.52 9.54 -10.03
N LEU A 105 -5.30 9.20 -10.47
CA LEU A 105 -5.06 8.06 -11.35
C LEU A 105 -5.51 6.75 -10.70
N GLN A 106 -5.14 6.52 -9.45
CA GLN A 106 -5.52 5.32 -8.71
C GLN A 106 -7.04 5.21 -8.51
N THR A 107 -7.70 6.33 -8.21
CA THR A 107 -9.16 6.40 -8.10
C THR A 107 -9.83 6.06 -9.43
N PHE A 108 -9.34 6.62 -10.54
CA PHE A 108 -9.84 6.30 -11.88
C PHE A 108 -9.68 4.80 -12.22
N LEU A 109 -8.53 4.21 -11.92
CA LEU A 109 -8.29 2.78 -12.12
C LEU A 109 -9.26 1.91 -11.30
N LEU A 110 -9.50 2.25 -10.03
CA LEU A 110 -10.46 1.55 -9.17
C LEU A 110 -11.89 1.67 -9.69
N ILE A 111 -12.32 2.84 -10.16
CA ILE A 111 -13.65 3.03 -10.76
C ILE A 111 -13.81 2.17 -12.01
N ASN A 112 -12.79 2.12 -12.87
CA ASN A 112 -12.84 1.29 -14.08
C ASN A 112 -12.87 -0.20 -13.75
N GLU A 113 -12.08 -0.64 -12.76
CA GLU A 113 -12.11 -2.02 -12.28
C GLU A 113 -13.48 -2.37 -11.70
N TYR A 114 -14.07 -1.50 -10.88
CA TYR A 114 -15.42 -1.67 -10.33
C TYR A 114 -16.47 -1.81 -11.44
N ARG A 115 -16.49 -0.88 -12.42
CA ARG A 115 -17.42 -0.94 -13.56
C ARG A 115 -17.26 -2.24 -14.35
N ARG A 116 -16.02 -2.72 -14.56
CA ARG A 116 -15.74 -3.97 -15.26
C ARG A 116 -16.24 -5.19 -14.47
N LEU A 117 -16.10 -5.20 -13.15
CA LEU A 117 -16.60 -6.27 -12.30
C LEU A 117 -18.13 -6.33 -12.31
N ASN A 118 -18.78 -5.16 -12.24
CA ASN A 118 -20.24 -5.06 -12.21
C ASN A 118 -20.89 -5.46 -13.55
N ARG A 119 -20.19 -5.33 -14.69
CA ARG A 119 -20.66 -5.80 -16.01
C ARG A 119 -20.51 -7.31 -16.24
N LYS A 120 -19.73 -8.00 -15.40
CA LYS A 120 -19.46 -9.44 -15.51
C LYS A 120 -20.28 -10.30 -14.55
N GLN A 121 -21.04 -9.65 -13.66
CA GLN A 121 -22.13 -10.27 -12.91
C GLN A 121 -23.39 -10.23 -13.74
#